data_AF-A0A8T4N405-F1
#
_entry.id   AF-A0A8T4N405-F1
#
_cell.length_a   1.000
_cell.length_b   1.000
_cell.length_c   1.000
_cell.angle_alpha   90.00
_cell.angle_beta   90.00
_cell.angle_gamma   90.00
#
_symmetry.space_group_name_H-M   'P 1'
#
loop_
_entity.id
_entity.type
_entity.pdbx_description
1 polymer ?
#
loop_
_entity_poly.entity_id
_entity_poly.type
_entity_poly.pdbx_seq_one_letter_code
_entity_poly.pdbx_strand_id
1 'polypeptide(L)'
;MQKEAKVSVKTEETSEIRFVINTYEDIFSDFDPRPYSLKGLSEDFLSAAKGSLTNKPIDKIDFIFLVQKKERKEKEEAVIKERLKKHFKKHMEIFEKEKSKIVKRGSIFTGVGMILMLTATFLFFKFKNESLLASFFTILLEPASWFLFWEGLNQLIFESKKIEPNLDFYRKMSDASIKFNSV
;
A
#
# COMPACT_ATOMS: atom_id res chain seq x y z
N MET A 1 -10.79 -33.93 -44.38
CA MET A 1 -10.38 -33.66 -42.99
C MET A 1 -9.39 -32.51 -42.99
N GLN A 2 -9.87 -31.28 -42.81
CA GLN A 2 -9.02 -30.13 -42.47
C GLN A 2 -9.54 -29.61 -41.13
N LYS A 3 -8.72 -29.75 -40.08
CA LYS A 3 -8.97 -29.15 -38.77
C LYS A 3 -8.49 -27.71 -38.86
N GLU A 4 -9.42 -26.76 -38.92
CA GLU A 4 -9.11 -25.36 -38.69
C GLU A 4 -8.71 -25.19 -37.23
N ALA A 5 -7.45 -24.80 -37.01
CA ALA A 5 -6.92 -24.43 -35.71
C ALA A 5 -7.51 -23.07 -35.32
N LYS A 6 -8.47 -23.09 -34.41
CA LYS A 6 -9.03 -21.90 -33.75
C LYS A 6 -7.94 -21.30 -32.85
N VAL A 7 -7.19 -20.33 -33.35
CA VAL A 7 -6.27 -19.51 -32.55
C VAL A 7 -7.12 -18.67 -31.59
N SER A 8 -7.21 -19.12 -30.35
CA SER A 8 -7.75 -18.34 -29.23
C SER A 8 -6.76 -17.22 -28.95
N VAL A 9 -7.05 -16.02 -29.47
CA VAL A 9 -6.42 -14.79 -29.00
C VAL A 9 -6.92 -14.59 -27.57
N LYS A 10 -6.04 -14.84 -26.61
CA LYS A 10 -6.27 -14.54 -25.20
C LYS A 10 -6.17 -13.02 -25.03
N THR A 11 -7.28 -12.32 -25.21
CA THR A 11 -7.36 -10.88 -24.94
C THR A 11 -7.11 -10.72 -23.43
N GLU A 12 -5.99 -10.10 -23.06
CA GLU A 12 -5.75 -9.69 -21.67
C GLU A 12 -6.87 -8.72 -21.29
N GLU A 13 -7.75 -9.10 -20.36
CA GLU A 13 -8.84 -8.24 -19.89
C GLU A 13 -8.25 -7.06 -19.11
N THR A 14 -8.01 -5.95 -19.80
CA THR A 14 -7.60 -4.68 -19.18
C THR A 14 -8.78 -4.08 -18.43
N SER A 15 -8.60 -3.80 -17.14
CA SER A 15 -9.62 -3.13 -16.33
C SER A 15 -9.62 -1.63 -16.64
N GLU A 16 -10.66 -1.15 -17.33
CA GLU A 16 -10.83 0.28 -17.56
C GLU A 16 -11.51 0.97 -16.37
N ILE A 17 -11.05 2.18 -16.06
CA ILE A 17 -11.68 3.09 -15.10
C ILE A 17 -11.79 4.44 -15.76
N ARG A 18 -13.01 4.99 -15.79
CA ARG A 18 -13.34 6.20 -16.54
C ARG A 18 -13.78 7.30 -15.59
N PHE A 19 -13.18 8.47 -15.71
CA PHE A 19 -13.53 9.68 -14.97
C PHE A 19 -13.97 10.77 -15.92
N VAL A 20 -15.22 11.20 -15.82
CA VAL A 20 -15.70 12.39 -16.54
C VAL A 20 -15.24 13.61 -15.77
N ILE A 21 -14.48 14.48 -16.43
CA ILE A 21 -14.00 15.74 -15.86
C ILE A 21 -14.45 16.89 -16.75
N ASN A 22 -14.87 17.98 -16.11
CA ASN A 22 -15.23 19.23 -16.79
C ASN A 22 -13.96 20.00 -17.15
N THR A 23 -13.01 20.05 -16.21
CA THR A 23 -11.72 20.70 -16.39
C THR A 23 -10.61 19.85 -15.77
N TYR A 24 -9.36 20.13 -16.10
CA TYR A 24 -8.23 19.45 -15.46
C TYR A 24 -8.09 19.78 -13.97
N GLU A 25 -8.70 20.88 -13.49
CA GLU A 25 -8.70 21.24 -12.06
C GLU A 25 -9.40 20.19 -11.20
N ASP A 26 -10.37 19.45 -11.74
CA ASP A 26 -11.11 18.40 -11.03
C ASP A 26 -10.19 17.27 -10.49
N ILE A 27 -8.97 17.15 -11.03
CA ILE A 27 -7.94 16.17 -10.60
C ILE A 27 -7.14 16.70 -9.40
N PHE A 28 -7.11 18.02 -9.21
CA PHE A 28 -6.20 18.71 -8.31
C PHE A 28 -6.92 19.42 -7.16
N SER A 29 -6.16 19.80 -6.14
CA SER A 29 -6.71 20.55 -5.01
C SER A 29 -6.94 22.02 -5.38
N ASP A 30 -8.15 22.52 -5.15
CA ASP A 30 -8.50 23.94 -5.35
C ASP A 30 -7.72 24.89 -4.44
N PHE A 31 -7.21 24.39 -3.32
CA PHE A 31 -6.40 25.16 -2.36
C PHE A 31 -4.95 25.34 -2.81
N ASP A 32 -4.51 24.69 -3.89
CA ASP A 32 -3.14 24.72 -4.36
C ASP A 32 -2.99 25.57 -5.64
N PRO A 33 -2.41 26.78 -5.57
CA PRO A 33 -2.29 27.66 -6.73
C PRO A 33 -1.14 27.28 -7.68
N ARG A 34 -0.38 26.22 -7.39
CA ARG A 34 0.79 25.82 -8.18
C ARG A 34 0.39 25.28 -9.56
N PRO A 35 1.32 25.29 -10.54
CA PRO A 35 1.08 24.64 -11.84
C PRO A 35 0.90 23.12 -11.71
N TYR A 36 0.24 22.49 -12.68
CA TYR A 36 -0.07 21.05 -12.68
C TYR A 36 1.13 20.13 -12.41
N SER A 37 2.34 20.52 -12.80
CA SER A 37 3.56 19.75 -12.54
C SER A 37 3.91 19.61 -11.05
N LEU A 38 3.38 20.50 -10.20
CA LEU A 38 3.65 20.55 -8.76
C LEU A 38 2.39 20.51 -7.89
N LYS A 39 1.22 20.77 -8.48
CA LYS A 39 -0.07 20.85 -7.77
C LYS A 39 -0.42 19.56 -7.04
N GLY A 40 -1.01 19.67 -5.86
CA GLY A 40 -1.54 18.55 -5.07
C GLY A 40 -2.76 17.93 -5.74
N LEU A 41 -2.92 16.61 -5.63
CA LEU A 41 -4.13 15.95 -6.10
C LEU A 41 -5.29 16.25 -5.14
N SER A 42 -6.52 16.27 -5.66
CA SER A 42 -7.71 16.49 -4.83
C SER A 42 -8.02 15.23 -4.00
N GLU A 43 -8.47 15.42 -2.76
CA GLU A 43 -8.90 14.30 -1.91
C GLU A 43 -10.16 13.62 -2.47
N ASP A 44 -11.05 14.38 -3.09
CA ASP A 44 -12.26 13.86 -3.74
C ASP A 44 -11.89 12.95 -4.92
N PHE A 45 -10.91 13.37 -5.73
CA PHE A 45 -10.37 12.56 -6.83
C PHE A 45 -9.72 11.28 -6.31
N LEU A 46 -8.88 11.38 -5.26
CA LEU A 46 -8.22 10.21 -4.67
C LEU A 46 -9.24 9.23 -4.07
N SER A 47 -10.25 9.72 -3.38
CA SER A 47 -11.34 8.92 -2.81
C SER A 47 -12.14 8.21 -3.90
N ALA A 48 -12.51 8.92 -4.97
CA ALA A 48 -13.23 8.36 -6.11
C ALA A 48 -12.40 7.30 -6.87
N ALA A 49 -11.09 7.56 -7.06
CA ALA A 49 -10.15 6.61 -7.66
C ALA A 49 -10.03 5.34 -6.82
N LYS A 50 -9.90 5.49 -5.50
CA LYS A 50 -9.82 4.35 -4.55
C LYS A 50 -11.10 3.54 -4.55
N GLY A 51 -12.26 4.20 -4.49
CA GLY A 51 -13.56 3.54 -4.59
C GLY A 51 -13.69 2.72 -5.88
N SER A 52 -13.27 3.28 -7.02
CA SER A 52 -13.36 2.65 -8.33
C SER A 52 -12.43 1.43 -8.54
N LEU A 53 -11.39 1.31 -7.71
CA LEU A 53 -10.44 0.19 -7.71
C LEU A 53 -10.78 -0.92 -6.72
N THR A 54 -11.79 -0.71 -5.88
CA THR A 54 -12.22 -1.69 -4.89
C THR A 54 -12.70 -2.95 -5.62
N ASN A 55 -12.21 -4.12 -5.21
CA ASN A 55 -12.49 -5.43 -5.81
C ASN A 55 -12.01 -5.64 -7.26
N LYS A 56 -11.24 -4.72 -7.85
CA LYS A 56 -10.62 -4.95 -9.16
C LYS A 56 -9.28 -5.70 -8.99
N PRO A 57 -9.01 -6.72 -9.84
CA PRO A 57 -7.72 -7.42 -9.83
C PRO A 57 -6.57 -6.46 -10.19
N ILE A 58 -5.34 -6.87 -9.90
CA ILE A 58 -4.09 -6.11 -10.12
C ILE A 58 -3.71 -6.03 -11.61
N ASP A 59 -4.53 -6.61 -12.49
CA ASP A 59 -4.30 -6.62 -13.93
C ASP A 59 -4.12 -5.21 -14.50
N LYS A 60 -3.58 -5.11 -15.72
CA LYS A 60 -3.33 -3.83 -16.41
C LYS A 60 -4.56 -2.92 -16.33
N ILE A 61 -4.44 -1.85 -15.55
CA ILE A 61 -5.49 -0.83 -15.37
C ILE A 61 -5.27 0.29 -16.38
N ASP A 62 -6.31 0.59 -17.14
CA ASP A 62 -6.40 1.80 -17.96
C ASP A 62 -7.21 2.84 -17.20
N PHE A 63 -6.55 3.93 -16.80
CA PHE A 63 -7.16 5.07 -16.13
C PHE A 63 -7.44 6.17 -17.16
N ILE A 64 -8.71 6.32 -17.52
CA ILE A 64 -9.16 7.12 -18.66
C ILE A 64 -9.90 8.36 -18.15
N PHE A 65 -9.35 9.54 -18.43
CA PHE A 65 -10.04 10.80 -18.25
C PHE A 65 -10.84 11.14 -19.51
N LEU A 66 -12.12 11.41 -19.31
CA LEU A 66 -13.10 11.77 -20.32
C LEU A 66 -13.28 13.29 -20.28
N VAL A 67 -12.80 13.99 -21.30
CA VAL A 67 -12.71 15.45 -21.38
C VAL A 67 -13.47 15.97 -22.60
N GLN A 68 -14.14 17.11 -22.49
CA GLN A 68 -14.78 17.73 -23.66
C GLN A 68 -13.73 18.06 -24.74
N LYS A 69 -14.02 17.76 -26.01
CA LYS A 69 -13.07 17.93 -27.12
C LYS A 69 -12.45 19.34 -27.21
N LYS A 70 -13.22 20.38 -26.86
CA LYS A 70 -12.77 21.79 -26.86
C LYS A 70 -11.79 22.14 -25.74
N GLU A 71 -11.83 21.40 -24.62
CA GLU A 71 -10.97 21.64 -23.44
C GLU A 71 -9.67 20.83 -23.50
N ARG A 72 -9.54 19.94 -24.49
CA ARG A 72 -8.36 19.08 -24.63
C ARG A 72 -7.12 19.87 -25.00
N LYS A 73 -6.09 19.77 -24.16
CA LYS A 73 -4.77 20.39 -24.37
C LYS A 73 -3.67 19.36 -24.13
N GLU A 74 -3.16 18.78 -25.20
CA GLU A 74 -2.19 17.67 -25.15
C GLU A 74 -0.93 17.98 -24.32
N LYS A 75 -0.47 19.24 -24.35
CA LYS A 75 0.68 19.69 -23.55
C LYS A 75 0.39 19.60 -22.04
N GLU A 76 -0.80 20.04 -21.61
CA GLU A 76 -1.23 19.95 -20.21
C GLU A 76 -1.46 18.48 -19.81
N GLU A 77 -2.09 17.69 -20.69
CA GLU A 77 -2.31 16.25 -20.47
C GLU A 77 -1.00 15.49 -20.22
N ALA A 78 0.06 15.79 -20.97
CA ALA A 78 1.37 15.18 -20.77
C ALA A 78 1.95 15.50 -19.38
N VAL A 79 1.86 16.77 -18.95
CA VAL A 79 2.30 17.21 -17.62
C VAL A 79 1.48 16.55 -16.52
N ILE A 80 0.16 16.45 -16.69
CA ILE A 80 -0.75 15.83 -15.72
C ILE A 80 -0.45 14.32 -15.59
N LYS A 81 -0.22 13.62 -16.71
CA LYS A 81 0.17 12.19 -16.70
C LYS A 81 1.44 11.98 -15.89
N GLU A 82 2.48 12.78 -16.16
CA GLU A 82 3.74 12.68 -15.44
C GLU A 82 3.55 12.96 -13.95
N ARG A 83 2.78 14.01 -13.62
CA ARG A 83 2.46 14.39 -12.24
C ARG A 83 1.78 13.27 -11.47
N LEU A 84 0.77 12.63 -12.07
CA LEU A 84 0.02 11.52 -11.48
C LEU A 84 0.93 10.32 -11.25
N LYS A 85 1.69 9.88 -12.27
CA LYS A 85 2.65 8.77 -12.12
C LYS A 85 3.66 9.04 -11.00
N LYS A 86 4.23 10.25 -10.96
CA LYS A 86 5.16 10.65 -9.91
C LYS A 86 4.51 10.68 -8.54
N HIS A 87 3.25 11.13 -8.42
CA HIS A 87 2.50 11.11 -7.18
C HIS A 87 2.33 9.68 -6.66
N PHE A 88 1.76 8.79 -7.48
CA PHE A 88 1.41 7.44 -7.06
C PHE A 88 2.65 6.61 -6.76
N LYS A 89 3.69 6.70 -7.60
CA LYS A 89 4.97 6.03 -7.34
C LYS A 89 5.62 6.48 -6.02
N LYS A 90 5.65 7.79 -5.77
CA LYS A 90 6.22 8.33 -4.51
C LYS A 90 5.46 7.80 -3.29
N HIS A 91 4.13 7.81 -3.32
CA HIS A 91 3.34 7.33 -2.18
C HIS A 91 3.42 5.82 -2.02
N MET A 92 3.47 5.05 -3.12
CA MET A 92 3.76 3.61 -3.06
C MET A 92 5.07 3.35 -2.30
N GLU A 93 6.17 4.00 -2.67
CA GLU A 93 7.47 3.84 -1.99
C GLU A 93 7.42 4.25 -0.50
N ILE A 94 6.61 5.24 -0.13
CA ILE A 94 6.40 5.65 1.26
C ILE A 94 5.71 4.51 2.03
N PHE A 95 4.60 3.99 1.51
CA PHE A 95 3.84 2.92 2.16
C PHE A 95 4.63 1.59 2.20
N GLU A 96 5.46 1.29 1.20
CA GLU A 96 6.37 0.14 1.25
C GLU A 96 7.38 0.26 2.39
N LYS A 97 7.97 1.46 2.55
CA LYS A 97 8.91 1.74 3.66
C LYS A 97 8.22 1.67 5.00
N GLU A 98 6.99 2.19 5.13
CA GLU A 98 6.21 2.11 6.37
C GLU A 98 5.89 0.65 6.72
N LYS A 99 5.39 -0.14 5.76
CA LYS A 99 5.14 -1.56 5.95
C LYS A 99 6.41 -2.31 6.36
N SER A 100 7.53 -2.07 5.68
CA SER A 100 8.82 -2.69 6.02
C SER A 100 9.29 -2.32 7.42
N LYS A 101 9.11 -1.07 7.86
CA LYS A 101 9.43 -0.63 9.23
C LYS A 101 8.58 -1.35 10.26
N ILE A 102 7.27 -1.48 10.04
CA ILE A 102 6.35 -2.21 10.93
C ILE A 102 6.77 -3.68 11.02
N VAL A 103 7.00 -4.33 9.87
CA VAL A 103 7.41 -5.73 9.83
C VAL A 103 8.74 -5.94 10.55
N LYS A 104 9.74 -5.10 10.28
CA LYS A 104 11.05 -5.18 10.94
C LYS A 104 10.94 -4.99 12.45
N ARG A 105 10.18 -4.00 12.91
CA ARG A 105 9.96 -3.76 14.34
C ARG A 105 9.23 -4.93 14.99
N GLY A 106 8.18 -5.44 14.35
CA GLY A 106 7.44 -6.61 14.80
C GLY A 106 8.34 -7.84 14.92
N SER A 107 9.16 -8.13 13.91
CA SER A 107 10.14 -9.23 13.95
C SER A 107 11.16 -9.10 15.08
N ILE A 108 11.67 -7.88 15.34
CA ILE A 108 12.59 -7.63 16.46
C ILE A 108 11.88 -7.89 17.78
N PHE A 109 10.67 -7.37 17.97
CA PHE A 109 9.92 -7.54 19.22
C PHE A 109 9.57 -9.01 19.47
N THR A 110 9.09 -9.73 18.45
CA THR A 110 8.83 -11.16 18.55
C THR A 110 10.09 -11.95 18.86
N GLY A 111 11.20 -11.66 18.17
CA GLY A 111 12.48 -12.35 18.39
C GLY A 111 13.04 -12.13 19.79
N VAL A 112 13.04 -10.89 20.28
CA VAL A 112 13.45 -10.56 21.66
C VAL A 112 12.53 -11.23 22.66
N GLY A 113 11.21 -11.18 22.46
CA GLY A 113 10.23 -11.87 23.30
C GLY A 113 10.53 -13.37 23.42
N MET A 114 10.77 -14.06 22.30
CA MET A 114 11.14 -15.48 22.30
C MET A 114 12.44 -15.76 23.08
N ILE A 115 13.49 -14.94 22.89
CA ILE A 115 14.76 -15.10 23.61
C ILE A 115 14.56 -14.94 25.12
N LEU A 116 13.76 -13.96 25.54
CA LEU A 116 13.47 -13.74 26.96
C LEU A 116 12.64 -14.90 27.54
N MET A 117 11.66 -15.45 26.81
CA MET A 117 10.91 -16.63 27.25
C MET A 117 11.83 -17.84 27.45
N LEU A 118 12.75 -18.09 26.52
CA LEU A 118 13.73 -19.18 26.62
C LEU A 118 14.67 -18.97 27.82
N THR A 119 15.10 -17.74 28.05
CA THR A 119 15.96 -17.38 29.18
C THR A 119 15.25 -17.57 30.51
N ALA A 120 14.00 -17.12 30.64
CA ALA A 120 13.17 -17.33 31.83
C ALA A 120 12.99 -18.83 32.11
N THR A 121 12.66 -19.60 31.08
CA THR A 121 12.51 -21.06 31.17
C THR A 121 13.80 -21.74 31.64
N PHE A 122 14.95 -21.31 31.10
CA PHE A 122 16.26 -21.85 31.50
C PHE A 122 16.62 -21.51 32.95
N LEU A 123 16.38 -20.27 33.38
CA LEU A 123 16.62 -19.84 34.76
C LEU A 123 15.75 -20.63 35.74
N PHE A 124 14.47 -20.80 35.41
CA PHE A 124 13.53 -21.60 36.20
C PHE A 124 14.00 -23.04 36.38
N PHE A 125 14.42 -23.70 35.29
CA PHE A 125 14.85 -25.10 35.34
C PHE A 125 16.21 -25.29 36.05
N LYS A 126 17.17 -24.39 35.82
CA LYS A 126 18.53 -24.54 36.35
C LYS A 126 18.65 -24.20 37.84
N PHE A 127 17.94 -23.16 38.28
CA PHE A 127 18.14 -22.63 39.63
C PHE A 127 17.04 -23.04 40.63
N LYS A 128 15.98 -23.73 40.20
CA LYS A 128 14.90 -24.29 41.06
C LYS A 128 14.47 -23.36 42.22
N ASN A 129 14.47 -22.05 41.99
CA ASN A 129 14.18 -21.01 42.99
C ASN A 129 15.11 -20.95 44.22
N GLU A 130 16.30 -21.54 44.19
CA GLU A 130 17.28 -21.46 45.30
C GLU A 130 17.95 -20.09 45.41
N SER A 131 17.93 -19.29 44.33
CA SER A 131 18.51 -17.94 44.29
C SER A 131 17.42 -16.87 44.16
N LEU A 132 17.38 -15.93 45.11
CA LEU A 132 16.45 -14.79 45.11
C LEU A 132 16.54 -13.95 43.83
N LEU A 133 17.75 -13.77 43.28
CA LEU A 133 17.96 -13.05 42.03
C LEU A 133 17.36 -13.79 40.84
N ALA A 134 17.55 -15.11 40.76
CA ALA A 134 16.97 -15.91 39.69
C ALA A 134 15.44 -15.87 39.72
N SER A 135 14.85 -15.97 40.92
CA SER A 135 13.40 -15.84 41.11
C SER A 135 12.89 -14.46 40.71
N PHE A 136 13.57 -13.38 41.10
CA PHE A 136 13.21 -12.02 40.70
C PHE A 136 13.23 -11.82 39.18
N PHE A 137 14.32 -12.25 38.52
CA PHE A 137 14.40 -12.17 37.06
C PHE A 137 13.36 -13.04 36.37
N THR A 138 13.02 -14.21 36.92
CA THR A 138 11.98 -15.08 36.33
C THR A 138 10.62 -14.39 36.38
N ILE A 139 10.24 -13.82 37.53
CA ILE A 139 8.98 -13.07 37.72
C ILE A 139 8.90 -11.84 36.81
N LEU A 140 10.02 -11.17 36.55
CA LEU A 140 10.06 -10.00 35.67
C LEU A 140 10.06 -10.40 34.18
N LEU A 141 10.84 -11.41 33.82
CA LEU A 141 11.01 -11.85 32.44
C LEU A 141 9.72 -12.46 31.90
N GLU A 142 8.96 -13.23 32.67
CA GLU A 142 7.70 -13.83 32.19
C GLU A 142 6.72 -12.81 31.55
N PRO A 143 6.24 -11.77 32.27
CA PRO A 143 5.31 -10.80 31.71
C PRO A 143 5.95 -9.96 30.61
N ALA A 144 7.24 -9.62 30.75
CA ALA A 144 7.96 -8.85 29.72
C ALA A 144 8.08 -9.64 28.40
N SER A 145 8.36 -10.94 28.49
CA SER A 145 8.52 -11.81 27.33
C SER A 145 7.20 -12.03 26.62
N TRP A 146 6.14 -12.35 27.38
CA TRP A 146 4.79 -12.48 26.85
C TRP A 146 4.35 -11.20 26.12
N PHE A 147 4.52 -10.05 26.78
CA PHE A 147 4.14 -8.76 26.20
C PHE A 147 4.88 -8.48 24.88
N LEU A 148 6.21 -8.60 24.86
CA LEU A 148 7.01 -8.33 23.66
C LEU A 148 6.69 -9.31 22.52
N PHE A 149 6.45 -10.57 22.85
CA PHE A 149 6.07 -11.58 21.86
C PHE A 149 4.75 -11.22 21.17
N TRP A 150 3.70 -10.94 21.94
CA TRP A 150 2.38 -10.60 21.38
C TRP A 150 2.35 -9.26 20.69
N GLU A 151 3.01 -8.25 21.23
CA GLU A 151 3.10 -6.95 20.59
C GLU A 151 3.85 -7.05 19.25
N GLY A 152 4.92 -7.87 19.19
CA GLY A 152 5.63 -8.15 17.96
C GLY A 152 4.74 -8.86 16.92
N LEU A 153 3.99 -9.89 17.34
CA LEU A 153 3.04 -10.58 16.46
C LEU A 153 1.91 -9.66 16.01
N ASN A 154 1.42 -8.79 16.89
CA ASN A 154 0.38 -7.82 16.57
C ASN A 154 0.83 -6.89 15.43
N GLN A 155 2.06 -6.39 15.51
CA GLN A 155 2.65 -5.58 14.45
C GLN A 155 2.80 -6.36 13.14
N LEU A 156 3.26 -7.62 13.21
CA LEU A 156 3.46 -8.47 12.04
C LEU A 156 2.16 -8.85 11.34
N ILE A 157 1.10 -9.14 12.09
CA ILE A 157 -0.14 -9.71 11.55
C ILE A 157 -1.20 -8.64 11.29
N PHE A 158 -1.42 -7.73 12.24
CA PHE A 158 -2.53 -6.78 12.17
C PHE A 158 -2.10 -5.41 11.67
N GLU A 159 -1.05 -4.82 12.25
CA GLU A 159 -0.62 -3.47 11.84
C GLU A 159 -0.08 -3.46 10.39
N SER A 160 0.66 -4.50 9.99
CA SER A 160 1.12 -4.64 8.60
C SER A 160 -0.05 -4.72 7.61
N LYS A 161 -1.14 -5.40 7.98
CA LYS A 161 -2.35 -5.54 7.15
C LYS A 161 -3.15 -4.24 7.04
N LYS A 162 -3.11 -3.36 8.04
CA LYS A 162 -3.79 -2.05 7.96
C LYS A 162 -3.21 -1.16 6.86
N ILE A 163 -1.92 -1.31 6.53
CA ILE A 163 -1.27 -0.55 5.44
C ILE A 163 -1.60 -1.13 4.06
N GLU A 164 -1.87 -2.44 3.98
CA GLU A 164 -2.03 -3.15 2.71
C GLU A 164 -3.04 -2.51 1.74
N PRO A 165 -4.25 -2.08 2.16
CA PRO A 165 -5.21 -1.48 1.24
C PRO A 165 -4.70 -0.20 0.58
N ASN A 166 -3.95 0.64 1.31
CA ASN A 166 -3.36 1.85 0.76
C ASN A 166 -2.22 1.49 -0.19
N LEU A 167 -1.34 0.59 0.23
CA LEU A 167 -0.22 0.14 -0.60
C LEU A 167 -0.71 -0.47 -1.91
N ASP A 168 -1.75 -1.30 -1.86
CA ASP A 168 -2.34 -1.93 -3.05
C ASP A 168 -2.94 -0.89 -4.01
N PHE A 169 -3.65 0.10 -3.48
CA PHE A 169 -4.17 1.21 -4.28
C PHE A 169 -3.04 1.98 -4.99
N TYR A 170 -2.01 2.39 -4.26
CA TYR A 170 -0.91 3.18 -4.84
C TYR A 170 -0.09 2.38 -5.85
N ARG A 171 0.10 1.07 -5.61
CA ARG A 171 0.74 0.14 -6.54
C ARG A 171 -0.06 -0.03 -7.84
N LYS A 172 -1.37 -0.24 -7.74
CA LYS A 172 -2.26 -0.28 -8.91
C LYS A 172 -2.20 1.00 -9.73
N MET A 173 -2.24 2.15 -9.06
CA MET A 173 -2.22 3.46 -9.72
C MET A 173 -0.84 3.86 -10.28
N SER A 174 0.26 3.38 -9.71
CA SER A 174 1.60 3.65 -10.25
C SER A 174 1.84 2.93 -11.57
N ASP A 175 1.28 1.73 -11.71
CA ASP A 175 1.44 0.87 -12.87
C ASP A 175 0.35 1.10 -13.93
N ALA A 176 -0.72 1.81 -13.56
CA ALA A 176 -1.81 2.15 -14.46
C ALA A 176 -1.36 3.01 -15.66
N SER A 177 -1.97 2.73 -16.80
CA SER A 177 -1.83 3.52 -18.01
C SER A 177 -2.83 4.67 -17.99
N ILE A 178 -2.34 5.92 -18.08
CA ILE A 178 -3.19 7.11 -18.00
C ILE A 178 -3.49 7.62 -19.41
N LYS A 179 -4.77 7.67 -19.76
CA LYS A 179 -5.27 8.08 -21.08
C LYS A 179 -6.26 9.26 -20.95
N PHE A 180 -6.31 10.09 -21.97
CA PHE A 180 -7.27 11.19 -22.08
C PHE A 180 -8.04 10.97 -23.38
N ASN A 181 -9.35 10.80 -23.27
CA ASN A 181 -10.25 10.57 -24.38
C ASN A 181 -11.29 11.70 -24.43
N SER A 182 -11.77 12.01 -25.63
CA SER A 182 -12.86 12.96 -25.79
C SER A 182 -14.22 12.30 -25.53
N VAL A 183 -15.12 13.03 -24.87
CA VAL A 183 -16.57 12.77 -24.87
C VAL A 183 -17.24 13.64 -25.91
#